data_AF-A0A4U8II33-F1
#
_entry.id   AF-A0A4U8II33-F1
#
_cell.length_a   1.000
_cell.length_b   1.000
_cell.length_c   1.000
_cell.angle_alpha   90.00
_cell.angle_beta   90.00
_cell.angle_gamma   90.00
#
_symmetry.space_group_name_H-M   'P 1'
#
loop_
_entity.id
_entity.type
_entity.pdbx_description
1 polymer ?
#
loop_
_entity_poly.entity_id
_entity_poly.type
_entity_poly.pdbx_seq_one_letter_code
_entity_poly.pdbx_strand_id
1 'polypeptide(L)' 'MANTNTYSPNEQDYIRRVAGKVPADVMASTIGRTRNSLVNWANRHGISLRVPYGILKKHWPEYAEKMTKGGRNGAKER' A
#
# COMPACT_ATOMS: atom_id res chain seq x y z
N MET A 1 17.72 22.23 -4.54
CA MET A 1 17.40 20.86 -5.02
C MET A 1 15.91 20.78 -5.33
N ALA A 2 15.52 20.49 -6.57
CA ALA A 2 14.10 20.32 -6.90
C ALA A 2 13.57 19.04 -6.22
N ASN A 3 12.51 19.17 -5.42
CA ASN A 3 11.84 18.06 -4.75
C ASN A 3 11.01 17.24 -5.77
N THR A 4 11.70 16.48 -6.61
CA THR A 4 11.13 15.63 -7.68
C THR A 4 10.43 14.37 -7.16
N ASN A 5 10.32 14.21 -5.83
CA ASN A 5 9.75 13.02 -5.20
C ASN A 5 8.30 13.21 -4.73
N THR A 6 7.62 14.21 -5.28
CA THR A 6 6.21 14.50 -4.96
C THR A 6 5.32 13.74 -5.94
N TYR A 7 4.41 12.92 -5.42
CA TYR A 7 3.37 12.26 -6.21
C TYR A 7 2.50 13.32 -6.89
N SER A 8 2.25 13.17 -8.18
CA SER A 8 1.36 14.03 -8.95
C SER A 8 -0.05 13.99 -8.35
N PRO A 9 -0.88 15.04 -8.50
CA PRO A 9 -2.25 15.05 -7.98
C PRO A 9 -3.07 13.82 -8.39
N ASN A 10 -2.90 13.35 -9.63
CA ASN A 10 -3.55 12.14 -10.14
C ASN A 10 -3.07 10.86 -9.43
N GLU A 11 -1.78 10.75 -9.13
CA GLU A 11 -1.23 9.63 -8.37
C GLU A 11 -1.74 9.66 -6.92
N GLN A 12 -1.82 10.84 -6.30
CA GLN A 12 -2.34 10.99 -4.94
C GLN A 12 -3.82 10.61 -4.85
N ASP A 13 -4.64 11.06 -5.81
CA ASP A 13 -6.05 10.69 -5.90
C ASP A 13 -6.21 9.17 -6.12
N TYR A 14 -5.43 8.58 -7.02
CA TYR A 14 -5.41 7.14 -7.23
C TYR A 14 -5.10 6.39 -5.93
N ILE A 15 -4.03 6.77 -5.22
CA ILE A 15 -3.62 6.13 -3.96
C ILE A 15 -4.74 6.23 -2.93
N ARG A 16 -5.39 7.39 -2.78
CA ARG A 16 -6.49 7.57 -1.82
C ARG A 16 -7.72 6.72 -2.16
N ARG A 17 -8.04 6.53 -3.44
CA ARG A 17 -9.20 5.72 -3.88
C ARG A 17 -9.03 4.24 -3.62
N VAL A 18 -7.80 3.75 -3.78
CA VAL A 18 -7.50 2.30 -3.76
C VAL A 18 -6.81 1.84 -2.47
N ALA A 19 -6.38 2.78 -1.60
CA ALA A 19 -5.89 2.47 -0.27
C ALA A 19 -6.90 1.61 0.52
N GLY A 20 -6.39 0.56 1.16
CA GLY A 20 -7.23 -0.40 1.90
C GLY A 20 -7.99 -1.39 1.02
N LYS A 21 -7.94 -1.29 -0.32
CA LYS A 21 -8.56 -2.22 -1.27
C LYS A 21 -7.53 -2.99 -2.10
N VAL A 22 -6.45 -2.32 -2.48
CA VAL A 22 -5.41 -2.84 -3.36
C VAL A 22 -4.08 -2.95 -2.60
N PRO A 23 -3.34 -4.05 -2.72
CA PRO A 23 -2.04 -4.20 -2.06
C PRO A 23 -1.07 -3.10 -2.47
N ALA A 24 -0.27 -2.61 -1.51
CA ALA A 24 0.74 -1.58 -1.76
C ALA A 24 1.72 -1.92 -2.90
N ASP A 25 2.00 -3.21 -3.09
CA ASP A 25 2.88 -3.72 -4.14
C ASP A 25 2.30 -3.52 -5.55
N VAL A 26 1.00 -3.81 -5.71
CA VAL A 26 0.25 -3.59 -6.94
C VAL A 26 0.10 -2.10 -7.20
N MET A 27 -0.27 -1.31 -6.18
CA MET A 27 -0.40 0.14 -6.29
C MET A 27 0.91 0.78 -6.78
N ALA A 28 2.04 0.37 -6.20
CA ALA A 28 3.36 0.86 -6.55
C ALA A 28 3.74 0.49 -7.99
N SER A 29 3.44 -0.74 -8.41
CA SER A 29 3.65 -1.19 -9.80
C SER A 29 2.82 -0.37 -10.80
N THR A 30 1.56 -0.07 -10.49
CA THR A 30 0.68 0.72 -11.36
C THR A 30 1.19 2.14 -11.60
N ILE A 31 1.71 2.79 -10.56
CA ILE A 31 2.21 4.18 -10.65
C ILE A 31 3.71 4.25 -10.98
N GLY A 32 4.36 3.11 -11.27
CA GLY A 32 5.79 3.05 -11.61
C GLY A 32 6.72 3.48 -10.46
N ARG A 33 6.30 3.25 -9.20
CA ARG A 33 7.07 3.60 -8.00
C ARG A 33 7.46 2.36 -7.22
N THR A 34 8.39 2.53 -6.28
CA THR A 34 8.75 1.46 -5.35
C THR A 34 7.76 1.40 -4.20
N ARG A 35 7.49 0.19 -3.70
CA ARG A 35 6.66 -0.03 -2.51
C ARG A 35 7.12 0.80 -1.31
N ASN A 36 8.43 0.92 -1.11
CA ASN A 36 8.99 1.67 0.01
C ASN A 36 8.70 3.17 -0.09
N SER A 37 8.79 3.76 -1.29
CA SER A 37 8.42 5.16 -1.51
C SER A 37 6.94 5.39 -1.24
N LEU A 38 6.08 4.48 -1.71
CA LEU A 38 4.63 4.56 -1.51
C LEU A 38 4.25 4.46 -0.04
N VAL A 39 4.84 3.53 0.71
CA VAL A 39 4.60 3.37 2.15
C VAL A 39 5.06 4.60 2.93
N ASN A 40 6.24 5.14 2.61
CA ASN A 40 6.75 6.35 3.28
C ASN A 40 5.84 7.56 3.02
N TRP A 41 5.40 7.74 1.77
CA TRP A 41 4.44 8.78 1.42
C TRP A 41 3.10 8.59 2.15
N ALA A 42 2.53 7.39 2.11
CA ALA A 42 1.26 7.12 2.77
C ALA A 42 1.32 7.34 4.29
N ASN A 43 2.42 6.94 4.94
CA ASN A 43 2.64 7.19 6.37
C ASN A 43 2.70 8.69 6.69
N ARG A 44 3.39 9.50 5.88
CA ARG A 44 3.43 10.97 6.03
C ARG A 44 2.07 11.63 5.85
N HIS A 45 1.19 11.01 5.07
CA HIS A 45 -0.16 11.50 4.79
C HIS A 45 -1.24 10.82 5.65
N GLY A 46 -0.88 9.96 6.60
CA GLY A 46 -1.82 9.26 7.48
C GLY A 46 -2.72 8.23 6.76
N ILE A 47 -2.30 7.74 5.59
CA ILE A 47 -3.07 6.80 4.77
C ILE A 47 -2.62 5.36 5.08
N SER A 48 -3.56 4.51 5.51
CA SER A 48 -3.29 3.09 5.69
C SER A 48 -3.37 2.34 4.36
N LEU A 49 -2.23 1.84 3.90
CA LEU A 49 -2.14 0.97 2.71
C LEU A 49 -2.46 -0.51 3.03
N ARG A 50 -2.77 -0.83 4.28
CA ARG A 50 -3.07 -2.20 4.70
C ARG A 50 -4.44 -2.60 4.17
N VAL A 51 -4.46 -3.62 3.32
CA VAL A 51 -5.70 -4.23 2.85
C VAL A 51 -6.16 -5.28 3.88
N PRO A 52 -7.40 -5.24 4.35
CA PRO A 52 -7.97 -6.27 5.21
C PRO A 52 -7.95 -7.65 4.54
N TYR A 53 -7.71 -8.70 5.33
CA TYR A 53 -7.59 -10.07 4.82
C TYR A 53 -8.82 -10.54 4.03
N GLY A 54 -10.04 -10.14 4.44
CA GLY A 54 -11.26 -10.49 3.69
C GLY A 54 -11.27 -9.93 2.27
N ILE A 55 -10.75 -8.71 2.06
CA ILE A 55 -10.64 -8.09 0.74
C ILE A 55 -9.50 -8.74 -0.05
N LEU A 56 -8.35 -8.97 0.60
CA LEU A 56 -7.23 -9.69 -0.01
C LEU A 56 -7.68 -11.07 -0.50
N LYS A 57 -8.33 -11.89 0.33
CA LYS A 57 -8.75 -13.24 -0.06
C LYS A 57 -9.74 -13.23 -1.24
N LYS A 58 -10.61 -12.21 -1.33
CA LYS A 58 -11.63 -12.12 -2.38
C LYS A 58 -11.08 -11.65 -3.72
N HIS A 59 -10.18 -10.66 -3.72
CA HIS A 59 -9.70 -10.00 -4.94
C HIS A 59 -8.23 -10.25 -5.26
N TRP A 60 -7.43 -10.63 -4.26
CA TRP A 60 -5.97 -10.80 -4.33
C TRP A 60 -5.50 -12.05 -3.54
N PRO A 61 -6.01 -13.26 -3.84
CA PRO A 61 -5.77 -14.46 -3.04
C PRO A 61 -4.27 -14.78 -2.89
N GLU A 62 -3.48 -14.57 -3.95
CA GLU A 62 -2.02 -14.74 -3.93
C GLU A 62 -1.30 -13.85 -2.89
N TYR A 63 -1.81 -12.65 -2.66
CA TYR A 63 -1.27 -11.72 -1.65
C TYR A 63 -1.78 -12.08 -0.26
N ALA A 64 -3.01 -12.61 -0.16
CA ALA A 64 -3.57 -13.12 1.09
C ALA A 64 -2.73 -14.27 1.64
N GLU A 65 -2.33 -15.23 0.78
CA GLU A 65 -1.52 -16.38 1.15
C GLU A 65 -0.08 -16.01 1.56
N LYS A 66 0.52 -15.02 0.89
CA LYS A 66 1.83 -14.47 1.27
C LYS A 66 1.77 -13.76 2.62
N MET A 67 0.68 -13.05 2.91
CA MET A 67 0.51 -12.33 4.18
C MET A 67 0.31 -13.29 5.36
N THR A 68 -0.34 -14.44 5.15
CA THR A 68 -0.54 -15.46 6.19
C THR A 68 0.69 -16.34 6.40
N LYS A 69 1.45 -16.68 5.34
CA LYS A 69 2.69 -17.47 5.46
C LYS A 69 3.89 -16.70 6.03
N GLY A 70 3.90 -15.35 5.97
CA GLY A 70 5.05 -14.53 6.38
C GLY A 70 4.82 -13.52 7.52
N GLY A 71 3.67 -13.51 8.19
CA GLY A 71 3.16 -12.31 8.87
C GLY A 71 2.91 -12.38 10.37
N ARG A 72 3.76 -13.02 11.18
CA ARG A 72 3.75 -12.89 12.65
C ARG A 72 4.78 -11.87 13.13
N ASN A 73 4.92 -10.73 12.46
CA ASN A 73 5.78 -9.62 12.91
C ASN A 73 5.11 -8.29 12.55
N GLY A 74 4.45 -7.65 13.52
CA GLY A 74 3.96 -6.28 13.35
C GLY A 74 2.63 -5.91 14.02
N ALA A 75 1.97 -6.83 14.74
CA ALA A 75 0.97 -6.43 15.72
C ALA A 75 1.72 -6.05 17.01
N LYS A 76 2.22 -4.81 17.10
CA LYS A 76 2.53 -4.22 18.40
C LYS A 76 1.19 -4.02 19.09
N GLU A 77 0.89 -4.90 20.03
CA GLU A 77 -0.01 -4.62 21.14
C GLU A 77 0.34 -3.24 21.73
N ARG A 78 -0.68 -2.41 21.91
CA ARG A 78 -0.69 -1.28 22.82
C ARG A 78 -1.93 -1.41 23.68
#